data_AF-A0A942HH24-F1
#
_entry.id   AF-A0A942HH24-F1
#
_cell.length_a   1.000
_cell.length_b   1.000
_cell.length_c   1.000
_cell.angle_alpha   90.00
_cell.angle_beta   90.00
_cell.angle_gamma   90.00
#
_symmetry.space_group_name_H-M   'P 1'
#
loop_
_entity.id
_entity.type
_entity.pdbx_description
1 polymer ?
#
loop_
_entity_poly.entity_id
_entity_poly.type
_entity_poly.pdbx_seq_one_letter_code
_entity_poly.pdbx_strand_id
1 'polypeptide(L)'
;MALDFSLNEPYFRIQIAGREETFPTVLDVSSFLYDLNLLYEIARLATDPNYDEFRFSRFVYFRSGRPLKEADRLRIQSLRQESPLALVAVLTAVPVAIGAVWGVVQIVEKIANAPLNRRKLKAEVEKLERENRETARSSQALIPDNDEQVRSVLRVREAEQLFDSVAGRLERSSVHIKELEIEIVQPRRIRKSE
;
A
#
# COMPACT_ATOMS: atom_id res chain seq x y z
N MET A 1 14.91 -17.37 6.70
CA MET A 1 13.65 -17.42 7.48
C MET A 1 12.70 -16.41 6.88
N ALA A 2 11.50 -16.82 6.45
CA ALA A 2 10.47 -15.88 6.05
C ALA A 2 9.98 -15.19 7.33
N LEU A 3 10.06 -13.86 7.39
CA LEU A 3 9.48 -13.09 8.47
C LEU A 3 7.95 -13.16 8.29
N ASP A 4 7.25 -13.80 9.22
CA ASP A 4 5.80 -13.74 9.26
C ASP A 4 5.37 -12.38 9.81
N PHE A 5 4.36 -11.75 9.20
CA PHE A 5 3.81 -10.49 9.73
C PHE A 5 3.32 -10.69 11.17
N SER A 6 3.71 -9.75 12.03
CA SER A 6 3.42 -9.75 13.45
C SER A 6 2.91 -8.37 13.87
N LEU A 7 1.76 -8.32 14.55
CA LEU A 7 1.25 -7.07 15.16
C LEU A 7 2.14 -6.58 16.31
N ASN A 8 3.14 -7.37 16.72
CA ASN A 8 4.14 -7.00 17.73
C ASN A 8 5.37 -6.30 17.13
N GLU A 9 5.40 -6.13 15.81
CA GLU A 9 6.39 -5.31 15.10
C GLU A 9 5.72 -4.05 14.53
N PRO A 10 6.47 -2.96 14.24
CA PRO A 10 5.91 -1.79 13.58
C PRO A 10 5.20 -2.16 12.27
N TYR A 11 4.01 -1.59 12.03
CA TYR A 11 3.23 -1.82 10.81
C TYR A 11 2.58 -0.55 10.30
N PHE A 12 2.42 -0.43 8.99
CA PHE A 12 1.58 0.60 8.40
C PHE A 12 0.13 0.19 8.56
N ARG A 13 -0.71 1.12 9.00
CA ARG A 13 -2.15 1.00 9.04
C ARG A 13 -2.74 1.97 8.03
N ILE A 14 -3.46 1.40 7.07
CA ILE A 14 -4.10 2.10 5.96
C ILE A 14 -5.60 2.04 6.21
N GLN A 15 -6.22 3.17 6.55
CA GLN A 15 -7.65 3.30 6.72
C GLN A 15 -8.25 3.97 5.50
N ILE A 16 -9.25 3.34 4.91
CA ILE A 16 -9.99 3.86 3.75
C ILE A 16 -11.45 3.93 4.14
N ALA A 17 -12.03 5.12 4.03
CA ALA A 17 -13.48 5.31 4.08
C ALA A 17 -13.98 5.59 2.66
N GLY A 18 -14.93 4.78 2.20
CA GLY A 18 -15.51 4.88 0.87
C GLY A 18 -16.86 5.58 0.88
N ARG A 19 -17.16 6.41 -0.12
CA ARG A 19 -18.51 6.92 -0.36
C ARG A 19 -19.22 6.04 -1.37
N GLU A 20 -20.45 5.69 -1.05
CA GLU A 20 -21.38 5.02 -1.95
C GLU A 20 -22.36 6.08 -2.47
N GLU A 21 -22.39 6.31 -3.79
CA GLU A 21 -23.44 7.16 -4.39
C GLU A 21 -24.73 6.37 -4.67
N THR A 22 -24.62 5.04 -4.72
CA THR A 22 -25.69 4.06 -4.97
C THR A 22 -25.46 2.82 -4.12
N PHE A 23 -26.30 1.77 -4.22
CA PHE A 23 -26.04 0.47 -3.60
C PHE A 23 -25.13 -0.37 -4.51
N PRO A 24 -23.81 -0.47 -4.25
CA PRO A 24 -22.92 -1.25 -5.09
C PRO A 24 -23.25 -2.74 -5.02
N THR A 25 -23.04 -3.45 -6.12
CA THR A 25 -23.17 -4.91 -6.11
C THR A 25 -22.00 -5.54 -5.35
N VAL A 26 -22.18 -6.81 -4.93
CA VAL A 26 -21.06 -7.59 -4.36
C VAL A 26 -19.88 -7.65 -5.32
N LEU A 27 -20.16 -7.73 -6.63
CA LEU A 27 -19.13 -7.72 -7.66
C LEU A 27 -18.34 -6.40 -7.60
N ASP A 28 -19.02 -5.26 -7.57
CA ASP A 28 -18.37 -3.94 -7.51
C ASP A 28 -17.45 -3.81 -6.29
N VAL A 29 -17.93 -4.19 -5.10
CA VAL A 29 -17.11 -4.15 -3.87
C VAL A 29 -15.92 -5.09 -3.98
N SER A 30 -16.13 -6.31 -4.50
CA SER A 30 -15.06 -7.30 -4.66
C SER A 30 -14.01 -6.86 -5.69
N SER A 31 -14.44 -6.23 -6.79
CA SER A 31 -13.59 -5.67 -7.84
C SER A 31 -12.80 -4.48 -7.34
N PHE A 32 -13.43 -3.59 -6.56
CA PHE A 32 -12.75 -2.49 -5.88
C PHE A 32 -11.63 -3.00 -4.98
N LEU A 33 -11.93 -3.96 -4.09
CA LEU A 33 -10.91 -4.54 -3.20
C LEU A 33 -9.80 -5.25 -3.97
N TYR A 34 -10.15 -5.94 -5.05
CA TYR A 34 -9.18 -6.60 -5.92
C TYR A 34 -8.25 -5.60 -6.59
N ASP A 35 -8.78 -4.54 -7.18
CA ASP A 35 -8.00 -3.54 -7.90
C ASP A 35 -7.15 -2.68 -6.96
N LEU A 36 -7.66 -2.36 -5.77
CA LEU A 36 -6.90 -1.70 -4.70
C LEU A 36 -5.69 -2.55 -4.29
N ASN A 37 -5.91 -3.83 -4.03
CA ASN A 37 -4.81 -4.75 -3.70
C ASN A 37 -3.83 -4.89 -4.86
N LEU A 38 -4.33 -5.05 -6.09
CA LEU A 38 -3.48 -5.20 -7.27
C LEU A 38 -2.57 -4.00 -7.50
N LEU A 39 -3.06 -2.78 -7.28
CA LEU A 39 -2.24 -1.57 -7.37
C LEU A 39 -1.12 -1.55 -6.34
N TYR A 40 -1.44 -1.89 -5.08
CA TYR A 40 -0.44 -2.04 -4.04
C TYR A 40 0.63 -3.06 -4.46
N GLU A 41 0.22 -4.24 -4.95
CA GLU A 41 1.15 -5.31 -5.31
C GLU A 41 2.03 -4.92 -6.51
N ILE A 42 1.48 -4.20 -7.52
CA ILE A 42 2.27 -3.66 -8.64
C ILE A 42 3.29 -2.64 -8.12
N ALA A 43 2.88 -1.69 -7.28
CA ALA A 43 3.79 -0.70 -6.70
C ALA A 43 4.89 -1.37 -5.86
N ARG A 44 4.53 -2.39 -5.06
CA ARG A 44 5.47 -3.16 -4.24
C ARG A 44 6.51 -3.86 -5.09
N LEU A 45 6.08 -4.61 -6.11
CA LEU A 45 6.99 -5.34 -7.02
C LEU A 45 7.87 -4.40 -7.86
N ALA A 46 7.38 -3.19 -8.14
CA ALA A 46 8.15 -2.20 -8.89
C ALA A 46 9.19 -1.49 -8.03
N THR A 47 8.86 -1.16 -6.78
CA THR A 47 9.67 -0.26 -5.94
C THR A 47 10.59 -0.96 -4.95
N ASP A 48 10.33 -2.23 -4.61
CA ASP A 48 11.14 -2.98 -3.66
C ASP A 48 12.27 -3.76 -4.37
N PRO A 49 13.56 -3.48 -4.05
CA PRO A 49 14.71 -4.16 -4.66
C PRO A 49 14.73 -5.68 -4.48
N ASN A 50 14.09 -6.21 -3.42
CA ASN A 50 13.97 -7.66 -3.22
C ASN A 50 13.17 -8.35 -4.33
N TYR A 51 12.48 -7.59 -5.17
CA TYR A 51 11.70 -8.08 -6.30
C TYR A 51 12.27 -7.62 -7.65
N ASP A 52 13.52 -7.14 -7.71
CA ASP A 52 14.14 -6.63 -8.95
C ASP A 52 14.21 -7.65 -10.10
N GLU A 53 14.23 -8.95 -9.78
CA GLU A 53 14.20 -10.02 -10.77
C GLU A 53 12.81 -10.23 -11.40
N PHE A 54 11.74 -9.77 -10.74
CA PHE A 54 10.38 -9.88 -11.27
C PHE A 54 10.26 -9.11 -12.58
N ARG A 55 9.54 -9.70 -13.54
CA ARG A 55 9.25 -9.12 -14.85
C ARG A 55 7.75 -8.97 -15.01
N PHE A 56 7.32 -7.74 -15.25
CA PHE A 56 5.91 -7.44 -15.45
C PHE A 56 5.43 -8.04 -16.77
N SER A 57 4.23 -8.60 -16.73
CA SER A 57 3.56 -9.17 -17.90
C SER A 57 2.05 -9.14 -17.68
N ARG A 58 1.29 -9.52 -18.72
CA ARG A 58 -0.18 -9.68 -18.63
C ARG A 58 -0.62 -10.64 -17.51
N PHE A 59 0.27 -11.54 -17.06
CA PHE A 59 -0.05 -12.48 -15.99
C PHE A 59 -0.15 -11.82 -14.61
N VAL A 60 0.28 -10.56 -14.47
CA VAL A 60 0.10 -9.77 -13.25
C VAL A 60 -1.38 -9.68 -12.83
N TYR A 61 -2.33 -9.89 -13.74
CA TYR A 61 -3.77 -9.88 -13.43
C TYR A 61 -4.30 -11.21 -12.88
N PHE A 62 -3.49 -12.27 -12.83
CA PHE A 62 -3.90 -13.52 -12.20
C PHE A 62 -3.60 -13.51 -10.71
N ARG A 63 -4.47 -14.11 -9.89
CA ARG A 63 -4.31 -14.13 -8.42
C ARG A 63 -2.94 -14.67 -7.97
N SER A 64 -2.38 -15.63 -8.69
CA SER A 64 -1.06 -16.21 -8.44
C SER A 64 0.08 -15.59 -9.25
N GLY A 65 -0.20 -14.58 -10.07
CA GLY A 65 0.79 -13.97 -10.97
C GLY A 65 1.77 -13.01 -10.30
N ARG A 66 1.71 -12.87 -8.98
CA ARG A 66 2.45 -11.86 -8.19
C ARG A 66 3.10 -12.54 -6.98
N PRO A 67 4.41 -12.86 -7.06
CA PRO A 67 5.10 -13.68 -6.06
C PRO A 67 5.58 -12.83 -4.87
N LEU A 68 4.67 -12.13 -4.20
CA LEU A 68 4.99 -11.44 -2.96
C LEU A 68 5.15 -12.42 -1.80
N LYS A 69 6.15 -12.15 -0.96
CA LYS A 69 6.32 -12.83 0.33
C LYS A 69 5.16 -12.47 1.25
N GLU A 70 4.80 -13.38 2.16
CA GLU A 70 3.65 -13.21 3.07
C GLU A 70 3.74 -11.97 3.99
N ALA A 71 4.96 -11.50 4.29
CA ALA A 71 5.21 -10.27 5.03
C ALA A 71 4.84 -9.00 4.26
N ASP A 72 4.94 -9.08 2.93
CA ASP A 72 4.78 -7.97 1.99
C ASP A 72 3.38 -7.93 1.38
N ARG A 73 2.47 -8.80 1.84
CA ARG A 73 1.07 -8.80 1.41
C ARG A 73 0.27 -7.83 2.24
N LEU A 74 -0.60 -7.08 1.59
CA LEU A 74 -1.60 -6.26 2.27
C LEU A 74 -2.60 -7.18 2.98
N ARG A 75 -2.81 -6.97 4.28
CA ARG A 75 -3.74 -7.76 5.08
C ARG A 75 -4.93 -6.92 5.52
N ILE A 76 -6.12 -7.50 5.50
CA ILE A 76 -7.31 -6.84 6.03
C ILE A 76 -7.32 -7.01 7.55
N GLN A 77 -7.20 -5.91 8.29
CA GLN A 77 -7.39 -5.88 9.74
C GLN A 77 -8.87 -5.78 10.10
N SER A 78 -9.64 -4.97 9.35
CA SER A 78 -11.09 -4.81 9.52
C SER A 78 -11.73 -4.43 8.19
N LEU A 79 -12.87 -5.05 7.88
CA LEU A 79 -13.75 -4.64 6.79
C LEU A 79 -15.16 -4.51 7.36
N ARG A 80 -15.73 -3.31 7.31
CA ARG A 80 -17.07 -3.02 7.80
C ARG A 80 -17.88 -2.43 6.66
N GLN A 81 -18.99 -3.09 6.35
CA GLN A 81 -20.00 -2.52 5.47
C GLN A 81 -20.88 -1.58 6.32
N GLU A 82 -20.38 -0.38 6.53
CA GLU A 82 -21.18 0.76 6.97
C GLU A 82 -21.43 1.63 5.72
N SER A 83 -22.40 2.55 5.75
CA SER A 83 -22.45 3.64 4.78
C SER A 83 -21.87 4.85 5.51
N PRO A 84 -20.58 5.20 5.33
CA PRO A 84 -19.60 4.78 4.31
C PRO A 84 -18.87 3.44 4.56
N LEU A 85 -18.45 2.73 3.48
CA LEU A 85 -17.64 1.50 3.57
C LEU A 85 -16.34 1.81 4.30
N ALA A 86 -16.01 1.04 5.34
CA ALA A 86 -14.77 1.21 6.10
C ALA A 86 -13.84 0.00 5.95
N LEU A 87 -12.66 0.25 5.39
CA LEU A 87 -11.59 -0.73 5.24
C LEU A 87 -10.38 -0.29 6.07
N VAL A 88 -9.86 -1.20 6.88
CA VAL A 88 -8.58 -1.04 7.57
C VAL A 88 -7.66 -2.17 7.12
N ALA A 89 -6.59 -1.81 6.45
CA ALA A 89 -5.55 -2.72 6.00
C ALA A 89 -4.23 -2.46 6.72
N VAL A 90 -3.41 -3.50 6.82
CA VAL A 90 -2.10 -3.46 7.51
C VAL A 90 -1.03 -4.19 6.72
N LEU A 91 0.21 -3.71 6.83
CA LEU A 91 1.41 -4.37 6.29
C LEU A 91 2.64 -4.03 7.14
N THR A 92 3.66 -4.89 7.17
CA THR A 92 4.86 -4.68 8.01
C THR A 92 5.58 -3.40 7.64
N ALA A 93 5.94 -2.56 8.62
CA ALA A 93 6.63 -1.30 8.39
C ALA A 93 8.14 -1.51 8.26
N VAL A 94 8.56 -2.02 7.09
CA VAL A 94 9.96 -2.09 6.68
C VAL A 94 10.32 -0.87 5.81
N PRO A 95 11.57 -0.36 5.85
CA PRO A 95 11.99 0.78 5.02
C PRO A 95 11.69 0.59 3.52
N VAL A 96 11.78 -0.65 3.05
CA VAL A 96 11.55 -0.95 1.64
C VAL A 96 10.06 -0.86 1.24
N ALA A 97 9.13 -0.96 2.21
CA ALA A 97 7.69 -0.86 1.98
C ALA A 97 7.20 0.58 1.73
N ILE A 98 8.05 1.58 1.97
CA ILE A 98 7.72 2.99 1.82
C ILE A 98 7.30 3.32 0.38
N GLY A 99 8.02 2.81 -0.63
CA GLY A 99 7.70 3.08 -2.04
C GLY A 99 6.31 2.57 -2.46
N ALA A 100 5.91 1.41 -1.95
CA ALA A 100 4.60 0.84 -2.21
C ALA A 100 3.47 1.63 -1.54
N VAL A 101 3.69 2.04 -0.29
CA VAL A 101 2.75 2.91 0.44
C VAL A 101 2.61 4.25 -0.29
N TRP A 102 3.68 4.84 -0.79
CA TRP A 102 3.63 6.09 -1.57
C TRP A 102 2.89 5.92 -2.91
N GLY A 103 3.06 4.78 -3.57
CA GLY A 103 2.25 4.43 -4.75
C GLY A 103 0.76 4.41 -4.45
N VAL A 104 0.36 3.82 -3.31
CA VAL A 104 -1.04 3.82 -2.84
C VAL A 104 -1.53 5.25 -2.56
N VAL A 105 -0.72 6.09 -1.91
CA VAL A 105 -1.05 7.51 -1.66
C VAL A 105 -1.36 8.26 -2.95
N GLN A 106 -0.49 8.13 -3.96
CA GLN A 106 -0.69 8.79 -5.27
C GLN A 106 -1.99 8.39 -5.95
N ILE A 107 -2.35 7.11 -5.87
CA ILE A 107 -3.58 6.61 -6.45
C ILE A 107 -4.77 7.21 -5.72
N VAL A 108 -4.75 7.19 -4.39
CA VAL A 108 -5.87 7.72 -3.63
C VAL A 108 -6.03 9.21 -3.88
N GLU A 109 -4.96 9.99 -4.04
CA GLU A 109 -5.13 11.41 -4.39
C GLU A 109 -5.56 11.65 -5.84
N LYS A 110 -5.34 10.68 -6.73
CA LYS A 110 -5.91 10.72 -8.09
C LYS A 110 -7.39 10.33 -8.13
N ILE A 111 -7.84 9.46 -7.22
CA ILE A 111 -9.18 8.84 -7.26
C ILE A 111 -10.13 9.45 -6.23
N ALA A 112 -9.61 9.83 -5.08
CA ALA A 112 -10.29 10.64 -4.08
C ALA A 112 -9.90 12.09 -4.33
N ASN A 113 -10.89 12.97 -4.51
CA ASN A 113 -10.69 14.42 -4.40
C ASN A 113 -10.39 14.86 -2.94
N ALA A 114 -9.66 14.03 -2.18
CA ALA A 114 -9.37 14.19 -0.77
C ALA A 114 -7.86 14.37 -0.59
N PRO A 115 -7.40 15.54 -0.10
CA PRO A 115 -5.98 15.76 0.13
C PRO A 115 -5.50 14.90 1.30
N LEU A 116 -4.54 14.00 1.05
CA LEU A 116 -3.86 13.29 2.12
C LEU A 116 -2.88 14.23 2.84
N ASN A 117 -2.74 14.12 4.16
CA ASN A 117 -1.71 14.87 4.89
C ASN A 117 -0.32 14.22 4.70
N ARG A 118 0.20 14.30 3.46
CA ARG A 118 1.50 13.74 3.03
C ARG A 118 2.66 14.16 3.93
N ARG A 119 2.60 15.37 4.50
CA ARG A 119 3.67 15.92 5.36
C ARG A 119 3.83 15.11 6.65
N LYS A 120 2.72 14.72 7.28
CA LYS A 120 2.76 13.91 8.51
C LYS A 120 3.31 12.51 8.24
N LEU A 121 2.82 11.87 7.17
CA LEU A 121 3.27 10.54 6.76
C LEU A 121 4.77 10.52 6.44
N LYS A 122 5.25 11.50 5.65
CA LYS A 122 6.67 11.63 5.32
C LYS A 122 7.54 11.78 6.57
N ALA A 123 7.13 12.61 7.52
CA ALA A 123 7.86 12.82 8.77
C ALA A 123 7.93 11.57 9.66
N GLU A 124 6.84 10.79 9.75
CA GLU A 124 6.82 9.53 10.49
C GLU A 124 7.70 8.46 9.82
N VAL A 125 7.67 8.40 8.50
CA VAL A 125 8.53 7.49 7.71
C VAL A 125 10.01 7.82 7.91
N GLU A 126 10.41 9.09 7.74
CA GLU A 126 11.79 9.51 7.94
C GLU A 126 12.29 9.22 9.37
N LYS A 127 11.40 9.34 10.35
CA LYS A 127 11.71 9.00 11.74
C LYS A 127 11.99 7.51 11.90
N LEU A 128 11.15 6.64 11.34
CA LEU A 128 11.35 5.19 11.40
C LEU A 128 12.63 4.75 10.71
N GLU A 129 13.00 5.40 9.61
CA GLU A 129 14.29 5.11 8.98
C GLU A 129 15.46 5.48 9.88
N ARG A 130 15.42 6.65 10.52
CA ARG A 130 16.46 7.05 11.48
C ARG A 130 16.55 6.07 12.65
N GLU A 131 15.41 5.58 13.13
CA GLU A 131 15.34 4.55 14.19
C GLU A 131 15.83 3.17 13.70
N ASN A 132 15.60 2.82 12.44
CA ASN A 132 16.05 1.55 11.83
C ASN A 132 17.46 1.60 11.22
N ARG A 133 18.11 2.77 11.14
CA ARG A 133 19.49 2.93 10.61
C ARG A 133 20.55 2.17 11.40
N GLU A 134 20.29 1.76 12.64
CA GLU A 134 21.17 0.87 13.39
C GLU A 134 21.14 -0.57 12.85
N THR A 135 20.11 -0.96 12.10
CA THR A 135 19.97 -2.30 11.49
C THR A 135 20.17 -2.28 9.95
N ALA A 136 19.95 -1.14 9.29
CA ALA A 136 19.94 -1.04 7.83
C ALA A 136 21.20 -0.37 7.24
N ARG A 137 22.37 -1.03 7.30
CA ARG A 137 23.57 -0.62 6.53
C ARG A 137 23.49 -0.99 5.03
N SER A 138 22.39 -1.55 4.56
CA SER A 138 22.30 -2.13 3.21
C SER A 138 21.09 -1.66 2.40
N SER A 139 20.26 -0.76 2.91
CA SER A 139 19.02 -0.34 2.24
C SER A 139 19.01 1.16 2.03
N GLN A 140 19.78 1.63 1.05
CA GLN A 140 19.43 2.87 0.33
C GLN A 140 18.18 2.57 -0.51
N ALA A 141 17.05 2.35 0.14
CA ALA A 141 15.77 2.35 -0.53
C ALA A 141 15.49 3.81 -0.90
N LEU A 142 15.40 4.08 -2.20
CA LEU A 142 14.94 5.35 -2.74
C LEU A 142 13.52 5.57 -2.22
N ILE A 143 13.35 6.31 -1.11
CA ILE A 143 12.05 6.88 -0.79
C ILE A 143 11.72 7.80 -1.97
N PRO A 144 10.60 7.57 -2.67
CA PRO A 144 10.14 8.52 -3.66
C PRO A 144 9.84 9.84 -2.95
N ASP A 145 10.68 10.83 -3.16
CA ASP A 145 10.61 12.14 -2.52
C ASP A 145 9.47 12.99 -3.12
N ASN A 146 8.98 12.58 -4.29
CA ASN A 146 7.87 13.17 -5.03
C ASN A 146 7.21 12.15 -5.97
N ASP A 147 6.11 12.57 -6.60
CA ASP A 147 5.31 11.64 -7.39
C ASP A 147 6.01 11.12 -8.65
N GLU A 148 6.90 11.96 -9.19
CA GLU A 148 7.70 11.67 -10.36
C GLU A 148 8.70 10.54 -10.12
N GLN A 149 9.19 10.36 -8.89
CA GLN A 149 10.12 9.27 -8.57
C GLN A 149 9.44 7.90 -8.61
N VAL A 150 8.22 7.75 -8.07
CA VAL A 150 7.45 6.48 -8.22
C VAL A 150 7.17 6.22 -9.69
N ARG A 151 6.74 7.24 -10.43
CA ARG A 151 6.47 7.16 -11.87
C ARG A 151 7.70 6.76 -12.67
N SER A 152 8.86 7.31 -12.32
CA SER A 152 10.14 6.93 -12.92
C SER A 152 10.45 5.46 -12.68
N VAL A 153 10.33 4.97 -11.44
CA VAL A 153 10.56 3.55 -11.13
C VAL A 153 9.56 2.65 -11.86
N LEU A 154 8.27 2.99 -11.89
CA LEU A 154 7.26 2.25 -12.65
C LEU A 154 7.58 2.17 -14.15
N ARG A 155 8.10 3.25 -14.74
CA ARG A 155 8.53 3.27 -16.15
C ARG A 155 9.73 2.38 -16.40
N VAL A 156 10.77 2.51 -15.57
CA VAL A 156 11.99 1.67 -15.67
C VAL A 156 11.65 0.18 -15.51
N ARG A 157 10.66 -0.13 -14.68
CA ARG A 157 10.19 -1.49 -14.42
C ARG A 157 9.11 -1.97 -15.41
N GLU A 158 8.80 -1.18 -16.45
CA GLU A 158 7.76 -1.47 -17.45
C GLU A 158 6.37 -1.75 -16.84
N ALA A 159 6.11 -1.19 -15.66
CA ALA A 159 4.89 -1.41 -14.89
C ALA A 159 3.87 -0.27 -15.03
N GLU A 160 4.28 0.89 -15.56
CA GLU A 160 3.44 2.10 -15.58
C GLU A 160 2.09 1.89 -16.28
N GLN A 161 2.07 1.26 -17.45
CA GLN A 161 0.81 1.02 -18.18
C GLN A 161 -0.13 0.09 -17.41
N LEU A 162 0.41 -0.94 -16.77
CA LEU A 162 -0.37 -1.86 -15.94
C LEU A 162 -0.93 -1.11 -14.73
N PHE A 163 -0.10 -0.30 -14.07
CA PHE A 163 -0.50 0.52 -12.94
C PHE A 163 -1.61 1.50 -13.31
N ASP A 164 -1.46 2.27 -14.39
CA ASP A 164 -2.46 3.23 -14.84
C ASP A 164 -3.76 2.55 -15.29
N SER A 165 -3.66 1.37 -15.91
CA SER A 165 -4.84 0.59 -16.27
C SER A 165 -5.67 0.22 -15.03
N VAL A 166 -5.03 -0.25 -13.95
CA VAL A 166 -5.74 -0.62 -12.72
C VAL A 166 -6.24 0.63 -11.98
N ALA A 167 -5.46 1.72 -11.95
CA ALA A 167 -5.89 2.99 -11.37
C ALA A 167 -7.16 3.51 -12.05
N GLY A 168 -7.21 3.46 -13.39
CA GLY A 168 -8.40 3.86 -14.15
C GLY A 168 -9.59 2.91 -13.98
N ARG A 169 -9.41 1.66 -13.49
CA ARG A 169 -10.55 0.81 -13.09
C ARG A 169 -11.12 1.24 -11.75
N LEU A 170 -10.27 1.53 -10.77
CA LEU A 170 -10.70 2.07 -9.49
C LEU A 170 -11.39 3.44 -9.62
N GLU A 171 -10.91 4.30 -10.52
CA GLU A 171 -11.54 5.60 -10.79
C GLU A 171 -12.98 5.47 -11.32
N ARG A 172 -13.26 4.39 -12.07
CA ARG A 172 -14.60 4.10 -12.62
C ARG A 172 -15.45 3.18 -11.74
N SER A 173 -14.95 2.84 -10.55
CA SER A 173 -15.66 1.99 -9.60
C SER A 173 -16.90 2.71 -9.04
N SER A 174 -17.97 1.97 -8.75
CA SER A 174 -19.13 2.52 -8.03
C SER A 174 -18.82 2.81 -6.55
N VAL A 175 -17.78 2.18 -6.00
CA VAL A 175 -17.20 2.48 -4.69
C VAL A 175 -16.12 3.54 -4.85
N HIS A 176 -16.34 4.73 -4.29
CA HIS A 176 -15.40 5.85 -4.37
C HIS A 176 -14.65 6.01 -3.05
N ILE A 177 -13.38 6.39 -3.08
CA ILE A 177 -12.63 6.68 -1.86
C ILE A 177 -12.95 8.12 -1.42
N LYS A 178 -13.43 8.28 -0.18
CA LYS A 178 -13.73 9.57 0.42
C LYS A 178 -12.57 10.06 1.27
N GLU A 179 -12.03 9.17 2.10
CA GLU A 179 -10.95 9.49 3.03
C GLU A 179 -9.94 8.34 3.01
N LEU A 180 -8.67 8.70 3.13
CA LEU A 180 -7.57 7.78 3.37
C LEU A 180 -6.75 8.33 4.53
N GLU A 181 -6.39 7.46 5.44
CA GLU A 181 -5.42 7.76 6.48
C GLU A 181 -4.37 6.66 6.46
N ILE A 182 -3.12 7.07 6.54
CA ILE A 182 -1.99 6.15 6.68
C ILE A 182 -1.21 6.60 7.90
N GLU A 183 -1.00 5.66 8.81
CA GLU A 183 -0.19 5.85 10.01
C GLU A 183 0.77 4.68 10.18
N ILE A 184 1.91 4.92 10.83
CA ILE A 184 2.71 3.80 11.35
C ILE A 184 2.35 3.53 12.80
N VAL A 185 1.89 2.32 13.07
CA VAL A 185 1.61 1.85 14.42
C VAL A 185 2.86 1.19 14.98
N GLN A 186 3.42 1.77 16.05
CA GLN A 186 4.40 1.08 16.88
C GLN A 186 3.65 0.29 17.97
N PRO A 187 3.81 -1.03 18.04
CA PRO A 187 3.17 -1.81 19.08
C PRO A 187 3.67 -1.39 20.45
N ARG A 188 2.75 -1.06 21.36
CA ARG A 188 3.09 -0.85 22.76
C ARG A 188 3.72 -2.13 23.28
N ARG A 189 5.00 -2.09 23.67
CA ARG A 189 5.60 -3.16 24.47
C ARG A 189 4.73 -3.35 25.70
N ILE A 190 3.93 -4.42 25.72
CA ILE A 190 3.31 -4.89 26.96
C ILE A 190 4.49 -5.28 27.85
N ARG A 191 4.82 -4.44 28.83
CA ARG A 191 5.70 -4.86 29.93
C ARG A 191 5.00 -6.09 30.51
N LYS A 192 5.62 -7.26 30.38
CA LYS A 192 5.30 -8.38 31.26
C LYS A 192 5.53 -7.86 32.68
N SER A 193 4.44 -7.64 33.40
CA SER A 193 4.48 -7.52 34.84
C SER A 193 4.87 -8.90 35.36
N GLU A 194 6.09 -8.99 35.90
CA GLU A 194 6.49 -10.05 36.82
C GLU A 194 5.62 -10.03 38.08
#